data_AF-A0A494X2B2-F1
#
_entry.id   AF-A0A494X2B2-F1
#
_cell.length_a   1.000
_cell.length_b   1.000
_cell.length_c   1.000
_cell.angle_alpha   90.00
_cell.angle_beta   90.00
_cell.angle_gamma   90.00
#
_symmetry.space_group_name_H-M   'P 1'
#
loop_
_entity.id
_entity.type
_entity.pdbx_description
1 polymer ?
#
loop_
_entity_poly.entity_id
_entity_poly.type
_entity_poly.pdbx_seq_one_letter_code
_entity_poly.pdbx_strand_id
1 'polypeptide(L)'
;MRDGSEGKARGDSEFPGLDPQVWEEILRVLLESYGHQTEARFQLYDPFEDCAVIGVVERVDPYNRTFTVDGERFKMVDIIGATVV
;
A
#
# COMPACT_ATOMS: atom_id res chain seq x y z
N MET A 1 -26.03 17.00 -6.47
CA MET A 1 -25.73 15.91 -5.52
C MET A 1 -25.04 14.78 -6.27
N ARG A 2 -23.70 14.79 -6.25
CA ARG A 2 -22.85 13.61 -6.03
C ARG A 2 -21.52 14.14 -5.52
N ASP A 3 -21.33 13.82 -4.27
CA ASP A 3 -20.23 14.15 -3.38
C ASP A 3 -19.07 13.17 -3.62
N GLY A 4 -17.86 13.62 -3.29
CA GLY A 4 -16.82 12.77 -2.74
C GLY A 4 -16.01 11.91 -3.71
N SER A 5 -14.90 12.46 -4.22
CA SER A 5 -13.57 11.83 -4.14
C SER A 5 -12.54 12.73 -4.84
N GLU A 6 -12.24 13.90 -4.26
CA GLU A 6 -11.01 14.63 -4.57
C GLU A 6 -9.84 13.89 -3.92
N GLY A 7 -9.33 12.87 -4.62
CA GLY A 7 -8.02 12.28 -4.34
C GLY A 7 -6.95 13.33 -4.64
N LYS A 8 -6.68 14.20 -3.66
CA LYS A 8 -5.72 15.29 -3.75
C LYS A 8 -4.36 14.77 -4.24
N ALA A 9 -3.92 15.26 -5.39
CA ALA A 9 -2.59 15.04 -5.92
C ALA A 9 -1.52 15.42 -4.88
N ARG A 10 -0.79 14.41 -4.42
CA ARG A 10 0.57 14.52 -3.85
C ARG A 10 1.41 13.72 -4.84
N GLY A 11 2.06 14.35 -5.82
CA GLY A 11 3.25 15.18 -5.63
C GLY A 11 4.45 14.23 -5.60
N ASP A 12 5.24 14.20 -6.68
CA ASP A 12 6.47 13.42 -6.89
C ASP A 12 7.52 13.61 -5.77
N SER A 13 7.23 13.10 -4.57
CA SER A 13 8.12 13.20 -3.42
C SER A 13 8.76 11.84 -3.17
N GLU A 14 10.08 11.83 -3.23
CA GLU A 14 10.95 10.88 -2.55
C GLU A 14 10.32 10.51 -1.20
N PHE A 15 10.08 9.21 -0.95
CA PHE A 15 9.38 8.69 0.25
C PHE A 15 9.90 9.38 1.52
N PRO A 16 9.18 10.37 2.08
CA PRO A 16 9.73 11.19 3.14
C PRO A 16 9.44 10.49 4.47
N GLY A 17 10.42 9.75 4.98
CA GLY A 17 10.51 9.46 6.42
C GLY A 17 10.33 8.01 6.87
N LEU A 18 10.18 7.04 5.97
CA LEU A 18 10.27 5.62 6.36
C LEU A 18 11.73 5.18 6.43
N ASP A 19 12.06 4.44 7.49
CA ASP A 19 13.37 3.79 7.61
C ASP A 19 13.54 2.77 6.46
N PRO A 20 14.74 2.66 5.85
CA PRO A 20 14.99 1.71 4.76
C PRO A 20 14.65 0.26 5.11
N GLN A 21 14.82 -0.16 6.37
CA GLN A 21 14.52 -1.52 6.82
C GLN A 21 13.01 -1.77 6.80
N VAL A 22 12.21 -0.80 7.28
CA VAL A 22 10.75 -0.89 7.25
C VAL A 22 10.26 -0.99 5.80
N TRP A 23 10.87 -0.24 4.89
CA TRP A 23 10.54 -0.32 3.48
C TRP A 23 10.87 -1.69 2.86
N GLU A 24 12.02 -2.26 3.20
CA GLU A 24 12.40 -3.61 2.78
C GLU A 24 11.41 -4.67 3.28
N GLU A 25 10.97 -4.55 4.54
CA GLU A 25 9.93 -5.42 5.11
C GLU A 25 8.60 -5.29 4.36
N ILE A 26 8.16 -4.06 4.05
CA ILE A 26 6.95 -3.81 3.25
C ILE A 26 7.06 -4.48 1.88
N LEU A 27 8.18 -4.28 1.18
CA LEU A 27 8.40 -4.89 -0.13
C LEU A 27 8.42 -6.41 -0.05
N ARG A 28 9.03 -6.97 1.00
CA ARG A 28 9.05 -8.42 1.22
C ARG A 28 7.65 -8.97 1.39
N VAL A 29 6.84 -8.39 2.28
CA VAL A 29 5.45 -8.83 2.52
C VAL A 29 4.61 -8.69 1.26
N LEU A 30 4.77 -7.59 0.51
CA LEU A 30 4.06 -7.35 -0.74
C LEU A 30 4.37 -8.41 -1.80
N LEU A 31 5.66 -8.72 -2.00
CA LEU A 31 6.08 -9.74 -2.96
C LEU A 31 5.74 -11.15 -2.51
N GLU A 32 5.78 -11.42 -1.20
CA GLU A 32 5.36 -12.69 -0.62
C GLU A 32 3.86 -12.92 -0.81
N SER A 33 3.02 -11.93 -0.49
CA SER A 33 1.57 -12.00 -0.74
C SER A 33 1.26 -12.21 -2.22
N TYR A 34 1.91 -11.45 -3.11
CA TYR A 34 1.72 -11.57 -4.55
C TYR A 34 2.14 -12.95 -5.09
N GLY A 35 3.35 -13.40 -4.73
CA GLY A 35 3.94 -14.63 -5.26
C GLY A 35 3.38 -15.91 -4.66
N HIS A 36 3.07 -15.90 -3.37
CA HIS A 36 2.61 -17.09 -2.64
C HIS A 36 1.10 -17.09 -2.37
N GLN A 37 0.39 -16.03 -2.78
CA GLN A 37 -1.04 -15.87 -2.53
C GLN A 37 -1.38 -15.91 -1.03
N THR A 38 -0.48 -15.36 -0.22
CA THR A 38 -0.66 -15.26 1.23
C THR A 38 -1.42 -13.98 1.57
N GLU A 39 -2.34 -14.06 2.53
CA GLU A 39 -3.02 -12.87 3.05
C GLU A 39 -2.01 -11.98 3.78
N ALA A 40 -2.08 -10.68 3.50
CA ALA A 40 -1.23 -9.68 4.13
C ALA A 40 -2.06 -8.50 4.60
N ARG A 41 -1.59 -7.87 5.66
CA ARG A 41 -2.12 -6.60 6.19
C ARG A 41 -1.14 -5.48 5.85
N PHE A 42 -1.60 -4.48 5.11
CA PHE A 42 -0.86 -3.25 4.81
C PHE A 42 -1.46 -2.09 5.61
N GLN A 43 -0.66 -1.44 6.44
CA GLN A 43 -1.04 -0.22 7.13
C GLN A 43 -0.78 0.98 6.21
N LEU A 44 -1.80 1.80 6.00
CA LEU A 44 -1.73 2.99 5.17
C LEU A 44 -1.66 4.24 6.06
N TYR A 45 -0.90 5.23 5.61
CA TYR A 45 -0.87 6.55 6.23
C TYR A 45 -2.19 7.27 5.94
N ASP A 46 -2.94 7.54 6.99
CA ASP A 46 -4.01 8.53 6.99
C ASP A 46 -3.82 9.46 8.21
N PRO A 47 -3.93 10.79 8.05
CA PRO A 47 -3.70 11.73 9.15
C PRO A 47 -4.83 11.79 10.18
N PHE A 48 -5.96 11.12 9.96
CA PHE A 48 -7.16 11.18 10.80
C PHE A 48 -7.52 9.84 11.42
N GLU A 49 -7.23 8.72 10.76
CA GLU A 49 -7.60 7.38 11.25
C GLU A 49 -6.53 6.31 10.96
N ASP A 50 -6.60 5.20 11.70
CA ASP A 50 -5.80 4.01 11.41
C ASP A 50 -6.40 3.25 10.22
N CYS A 51 -5.84 3.48 9.03
CA CYS A 51 -6.26 2.80 7.82
C CYS A 51 -5.42 1.54 7.57
N ALA A 52 -6.07 0.41 7.28
CA ALA A 52 -5.40 -0.82 6.89
C ALA A 52 -6.18 -1.59 5.84
N VAL A 53 -5.44 -2.18 4.90
CA VAL A 53 -5.94 -3.08 3.88
C VAL A 53 -5.52 -4.49 4.26
N ILE A 54 -6.44 -5.45 4.21
CA ILE A 54 -6.17 -6.87 4.45
C ILE A 54 -6.66 -7.64 3.25
N GLY A 55 -5.84 -8.52 2.71
CA GLY A 55 -6.22 -9.41 1.61
C GLY A 55 -4.99 -9.95 0.89
N VAL A 56 -5.23 -10.58 -0.26
CA VAL A 56 -4.15 -11.12 -1.11
C VAL A 56 -3.81 -10.12 -2.20
N VAL A 57 -2.52 -9.87 -2.42
CA VAL A 57 -2.07 -9.01 -3.52
C VAL A 57 -2.30 -9.73 -4.85
N GLU A 58 -3.17 -9.17 -5.69
CA GLU A 58 -3.52 -9.72 -7.00
C GLU A 58 -2.64 -9.16 -8.12
N ARG A 59 -2.17 -7.92 -7.96
CA ARG A 59 -1.37 -7.24 -8.97
C ARG A 59 -0.39 -6.24 -8.36
N VAL A 60 0.78 -6.16 -8.96
CA VAL A 60 1.81 -5.16 -8.66
C VAL A 60 2.14 -4.39 -9.94
N ASP A 61 2.06 -3.06 -9.89
CA ASP A 61 2.49 -2.16 -10.97
C ASP A 61 3.66 -1.30 -10.48
N PRO A 62 4.91 -1.68 -10.82
CA PRO A 62 6.11 -0.97 -10.37
C PRO A 62 6.28 0.39 -11.06
N TYR A 63 5.71 0.58 -12.26
CA TYR A 63 5.83 1.84 -13.00
C TYR A 63 4.97 2.93 -12.35
N ASN A 64 3.73 2.57 -11.99
CA ASN A 64 2.82 3.49 -11.30
C ASN A 64 2.98 3.45 -9.77
N ARG A 65 3.83 2.56 -9.24
CA ARG A 65 4.01 2.31 -7.79
C ARG A 65 2.68 2.03 -7.09
N THR A 66 1.89 1.14 -7.68
CA THR A 66 0.58 0.72 -7.14
C THR A 66 0.50 -0.79 -6.99
N PHE A 67 -0.39 -1.24 -6.11
CA PHE A 67 -0.73 -2.64 -5.95
C PHE A 67 -2.25 -2.80 -5.84
N THR A 68 -2.75 -4.00 -6.10
CA THR A 68 -4.18 -4.32 -6.03
C THR A 68 -4.41 -5.44 -5.03
N VAL A 69 -5.38 -5.24 -4.15
CA VAL A 69 -5.88 -6.22 -3.19
C VAL A 69 -7.39 -6.28 -3.34
N ASP A 70 -7.95 -7.46 -3.50
CA ASP A 70 -9.40 -7.70 -3.66
C ASP A 70 -10.09 -6.79 -4.70
N GLY A 71 -9.42 -6.54 -5.83
CA GLY A 71 -9.91 -5.65 -6.88
C GLY A 71 -9.78 -4.15 -6.62
N GLU A 72 -9.37 -3.70 -5.43
CA GLU A 72 -9.12 -2.30 -5.12
C GLU A 72 -7.63 -1.94 -5.29
N ARG A 73 -7.35 -0.75 -5.84
CA ARG A 73 -5.99 -0.29 -6.14
C ARG A 73 -5.51 0.73 -5.13
N PHE A 74 -4.32 0.48 -4.59
CA PHE A 74 -3.65 1.33 -3.59
C PHE A 74 -2.29 1.79 -4.09
N LYS A 75 -1.81 2.94 -3.59
CA LYS A 75 -0.45 3.41 -3.88
C LYS A 75 0.52 2.87 -2.84
N MET A 76 1.69 2.45 -3.30
CA MET A 76 2.74 1.96 -2.41
C MET A 76 3.32 3.07 -1.52
N VAL A 77 3.25 4.33 -1.97
CA VAL A 77 3.73 5.50 -1.21
C VAL A 77 2.92 5.78 0.05
N ASP A 78 1.71 5.25 0.12
CA ASP A 78 0.84 5.42 1.27
C ASP A 78 1.09 4.33 2.33
N ILE A 79 1.86 3.27 2.04
CA ILE A 79 2.12 2.19 2.99
C ILE A 79 3.15 2.63 4.03
N ILE A 80 2.84 2.44 5.31
CA ILE A 80 3.72 2.71 6.45
C ILE A 80 4.11 1.46 7.25
N GLY A 81 3.51 0.31 6.94
CA GLY A 81 3.88 -0.98 7.52
C GLY A 81 3.16 -2.13 6.83
N ALA A 82 3.71 -3.34 6.95
CA ALA A 82 3.06 -4.54 6.43
C ALA A 82 3.40 -5.77 7.27
N THR A 83 2.48 -6.72 7.34
CA THR A 83 2.71 -8.05 7.93
C THR A 83 1.96 -9.11 7.13
N VAL A 84 2.53 -10.32 7.08
CA VAL A 84 1.80 -11.52 6.67
C VAL A 84 0.80 -11.88 7.79
N VAL A 85 -0.36 -12.42 7.43
CA VAL A 85 -1.40 -12.91 8.36
C VAL A 85 -1.24 -14.39 8.65
#